data_AF-A0A2E5AGN1-F1
#
_entry.id   AF-A0A2E5AGN1-F1
#
_cell.length_a   1.000
_cell.length_b   1.000
_cell.length_c   1.000
_cell.angle_alpha   90.00
_cell.angle_beta   90.00
_cell.angle_gamma   90.00
#
_symmetry.space_group_name_H-M   'P 1'
#
loop_
_entity.id
_entity.type
_entity.pdbx_description
1 polymer ?
#
loop_
_entity_poly.entity_id
_entity_poly.type
_entity_poly.pdbx_seq_one_letter_code
_entity_poly.pdbx_strand_id
1 'polypeptide(L)' 'MSKPDHPLLDPAVKATRALNTLSSGRLDPEIIILDKQTLSLVSEIDGVDYILTMMRVPKQRPRPSEN' A
#
# COMPACT_ATOMS: atom_id res chain seq x y z
N MET A 1 -8.38 21.60 -13.26
CA MET A 1 -8.66 20.77 -12.07
C MET A 1 -7.33 20.52 -11.38
N SER A 2 -7.11 21.04 -10.16
CA SER A 2 -5.92 20.64 -9.40
C SER A 2 -6.05 19.14 -9.10
N LYS A 3 -4.99 18.37 -9.30
CA LYS A 3 -4.98 16.98 -8.87
C LYS A 3 -5.20 16.96 -7.35
N PRO A 4 -5.90 15.95 -6.80
CA PRO A 4 -5.92 15.77 -5.36
C PRO A 4 -4.49 15.46 -4.93
N ASP A 5 -3.87 16.37 -4.17
CA ASP A 5 -2.55 16.17 -3.53
C ASP A 5 -2.69 15.19 -2.35
N HIS A 6 -3.23 14.01 -2.63
CA HIS A 6 -3.34 12.96 -1.62
C HIS A 6 -1.97 12.31 -1.44
N PRO A 7 -1.41 12.25 -0.21
CA PRO A 7 -0.03 11.81 0.02
C PRO A 7 0.23 10.35 -0.39
N LEU A 8 -0.83 9.56 -0.61
CA LEU A 8 -0.74 8.17 -1.08
C LEU A 8 -0.91 8.00 -2.60
N LEU A 9 -1.18 9.06 -3.36
CA LEU A 9 -1.48 8.96 -4.78
C LEU A 9 -0.27 8.42 -5.58
N ASP A 10 0.89 9.06 -5.42
CA ASP A 10 2.11 8.63 -6.11
C ASP A 10 2.59 7.24 -5.67
N PRO A 11 2.63 6.90 -4.36
CA PRO A 11 2.87 5.54 -3.89
C PRO A 11 1.91 4.50 -4.50
N ALA A 12 0.61 4.78 -4.54
CA ALA A 12 -0.38 3.87 -5.12
C ALA A 12 -0.14 3.66 -6.63
N VAL A 13 0.13 4.73 -7.38
CA VAL A 13 0.46 4.63 -8.82
C VAL A 13 1.74 3.81 -9.03
N LYS A 14 2.76 4.00 -8.18
CA LYS A 14 4.01 3.23 -8.25
C LYS A 14 3.76 1.75 -8.00
N ALA A 15 2.94 1.42 -6.99
CA ALA A 15 2.52 0.05 -6.73
C ALA A 15 1.82 -0.52 -7.97
N THR A 16 0.72 0.09 -8.45
CA THR A 16 -0.05 -0.38 -9.63
C THR A 16 0.82 -0.61 -10.87
N ARG A 17 1.80 0.25 -11.14
CA ARG A 17 2.71 0.08 -12.29
C ARG A 17 3.61 -1.13 -12.17
N ALA A 18 4.14 -1.42 -10.98
CA ALA A 18 4.95 -2.61 -10.73
C ALA A 18 4.15 -3.91 -10.95
N LEU A 19 2.83 -3.86 -10.75
CA LEU A 19 1.96 -5.02 -10.91
C LEU A 19 1.64 -5.28 -12.38
N ASN A 20 1.41 -4.20 -13.15
CA ASN A 20 1.09 -4.29 -14.57
C ASN A 20 2.22 -4.92 -15.42
N THR A 21 3.44 -5.02 -14.87
CA THR A 21 4.58 -5.66 -15.53
C THR A 21 4.63 -7.18 -15.35
N LEU A 22 3.79 -7.78 -14.51
CA LEU A 22 3.74 -9.23 -14.34
C LEU A 22 2.78 -9.85 -15.36
N SER A 23 3.31 -10.63 -16.31
CA SER A 23 2.54 -11.32 -17.35
C SER A 23 1.52 -12.33 -16.80
N SER A 24 1.62 -12.70 -15.52
CA SER A 24 0.68 -13.58 -14.81
C SER A 24 -0.66 -12.91 -14.49
N GLY A 25 -0.70 -11.57 -14.45
CA GLY A 25 -1.87 -10.82 -13.97
C GLY A 25 -2.22 -11.10 -12.50
N ARG A 26 -1.29 -11.69 -11.75
CA ARG A 26 -1.41 -12.03 -10.33
C ARG A 26 -0.18 -11.57 -9.58
N LEU A 27 -0.39 -11.17 -8.34
CA LEU A 27 0.70 -10.81 -7.45
C LEU A 27 0.82 -11.83 -6.34
N ASP A 28 2.05 -12.23 -6.05
CA ASP A 28 2.32 -12.95 -4.83
C ASP A 28 2.01 -12.03 -3.63
N PRO A 29 1.40 -12.55 -2.55
CA PRO A 29 1.20 -11.77 -1.35
C PRO A 29 2.56 -11.28 -0.80
N GLU A 30 2.78 -9.97 -0.84
CA GLU A 30 4.07 -9.37 -0.49
C GLU A 30 3.93 -7.98 0.14
N ILE A 31 5.02 -7.55 0.80
CA ILE A 31 5.16 -6.21 1.36
C ILE A 31 6.14 -5.44 0.48
N ILE A 32 5.64 -4.42 -0.22
CA ILE A 32 6.45 -3.56 -1.09
C ILE A 32 6.80 -2.29 -0.33
N ILE A 33 8.08 -2.12 0.01
CA ILE A 33 8.58 -0.85 0.57
C ILE A 33 8.74 0.16 -0.57
N LEU A 34 7.96 1.23 -0.55
CA LEU A 34 7.97 2.23 -1.63
C LEU A 34 8.99 3.35 -1.36
N ASP A 35 9.08 3.78 -0.11
CA ASP A 35 10.07 4.71 0.44
C ASP A 35 10.20 4.56 1.98
N LYS A 36 10.85 5.51 2.68
CA LYS A 36 11.09 5.46 4.15
C LYS A 36 9.82 5.65 5.00
N GLN A 37 8.74 6.14 4.41
CA GLN A 37 7.49 6.53 5.05
C GLN A 37 6.29 5.78 4.48
N THR A 38 6.37 5.17 3.30
CA THR A 38 5.26 4.48 2.66
C THR A 38 5.59 3.04 2.27
N LEU A 39 4.59 2.18 2.41
CA LEU A 39 4.63 0.78 1.98
C LEU A 39 3.30 0.41 1.31
N SER A 40 3.30 -0.66 0.53
CA SER A 40 2.07 -1.29 0.05
C SER A 40 2.04 -2.76 0.44
N LEU A 41 0.87 -3.24 0.84
CA LEU A 41 0.59 -4.64 1.08
C LEU A 41 -0.20 -5.17 -0.10
N VAL A 42 0.26 -6.27 -0.66
CA VAL A 42 -0.48 -7.02 -1.67
C VAL A 42 -1.02 -8.28 -1.01
N SER A 43 -2.32 -8.51 -1.14
CA SER A 43 -2.97 -9.70 -0.61
C SER A 43 -4.04 -10.18 -1.58
N GLU A 44 -4.08 -11.48 -1.80
CA GLU A 44 -5.21 -12.15 -2.44
C GLU A 44 -6.25 -12.50 -1.36
N ILE A 45 -7.53 -12.21 -1.63
CA ILE A 45 -8.66 -12.58 -0.79
C ILE A 45 -9.77 -13.09 -1.71
N ASP A 46 -10.16 -14.35 -1.55
CA ASP A 46 -11.22 -15.03 -2.31
C ASP A 46 -11.06 -14.92 -3.85
N GLY A 47 -9.83 -15.04 -4.33
CA GLY A 47 -9.45 -14.96 -5.75
C GLY A 47 -9.34 -13.54 -6.29
N VAL A 48 -9.40 -12.51 -5.44
CA VAL A 48 -9.31 -11.10 -5.82
C VAL A 48 -8.07 -10.47 -5.20
N ASP A 49 -7.26 -9.82 -6.01
CA ASP A 49 -6.07 -9.10 -5.56
C ASP A 49 -6.44 -7.72 -4.99
N TYR A 50 -6.04 -7.49 -3.74
CA TYR A 50 -6.15 -6.20 -3.06
C TYR A 50 -4.78 -5.59 -2.84
N ILE A 51 -4.71 -4.27 -2.99
CA ILE A 51 -3.50 -3.50 -2.71
C ILE A 51 -3.87 -2.41 -1.71
N LEU A 52 -3.21 -2.44 -0.55
CA LEU A 52 -3.36 -1.43 0.48
C LEU A 52 -2.07 -0.63 0.61
N THR A 53 -2.09 0.62 0.14
CA THR A 53 -0.99 1.56 0.36
C THR A 53 -1.14 2.22 1.72
N MET A 54 -0.08 2.20 2.52
CA MET A 54 -0.05 2.71 3.88
C MET A 54 1.09 3.71 4.04
N MET A 55 0.87 4.72 4.87
CA MET A 55 1.94 5.61 5.33
C MET A 55 2.20 5.39 6.83
N ARG A 56 3.45 5.54 7.22
CA ARG A 56 3.87 5.59 8.61
C ARG A 56 3.19 6.76 9.30
N VAL A 57 2.52 6.46 10.43
CA VAL A 57 1.93 7.50 11.28
C VAL A 57 3.05 8.11 12.14
N PRO A 58 3.23 9.45 12.15
CA PRO A 58 4.34 10.09 12.87
C PRO A 58 4.29 9.87 14.40
N LYS A 59 3.07 9.76 14.94
CA LYS A 59 2.83 9.55 16.37
C LYS A 59 2.16 8.19 16.56
N GLN A 60 2.84 7.28 17.25
CA GLN A 60 2.24 6.02 17.67
C GLN A 60 1.08 6.34 18.62
N ARG A 61 -0.10 5.74 18.38
CA ARG A 61 -1.21 5.86 19.34
C ARG A 61 -0.76 5.24 20.66
N PRO A 62 -1.10 5.84 21.81
CA PRO A 62 -0.91 5.17 23.10
C PRO A 62 -1.52 3.77 23.02
N ARG A 63 -0.80 2.76 23.49
CA ARG A 63 -1.43 1.44 23.69
C ARG A 63 -2.59 1.63 24.66
N PRO A 64 -3.75 1.00 24.45
CA PRO A 64 -4.76 0.93 25.49
C PRO A 64 -4.08 0.43 26.77
N SER A 65 -4.24 1.14 27.87
CA SER A 65 -3.87 0.60 29.17
C SER A 65 -4.71 -0.64 29.38
N GLU A 66 -4.07 -1.81 29.46
CA GLU A 66 -4.75 -3.03 29.91
C GLU A 66 -5.31 -2.74 31.31
N ASN A 67 -6.64 -2.80 31.45
CA ASN A 67 -7.32 -2.89 32.74
C ASN A 67 -7.65 -4.34 33.00
#